data_AF-A0A2P1QVK8-F1
#
_entry.id   AF-A0A2P1QVK8-F1
#
_cell.length_a   1.000
_cell.length_b   1.000
_cell.length_c   1.000
_cell.angle_alpha   90.00
_cell.angle_beta   90.00
_cell.angle_gamma   90.00
#
_symmetry.space_group_name_H-M   'P 1'
#
loop_
_entity.id
_entity.type
_entity.pdbx_description
1 polymer ?
#
loop_
_entity_poly.entity_id
_entity_poly.type
_entity_poly.pdbx_seq_one_letter_code
_entity_poly.pdbx_strand_id
1 'polypeptide(L)'
;MKVLITVKTYFTYEKTENTWDPKKLRALESEKQQGILFENDEEDDIENFEVVDKVPYKFKFKFEDDSGKVSHMMIEDWETGMLYWNSFARRGGDEVKACEDVKKKYFEDFAKTKDYYFFLGTTKQHHYVAPNPFVIIGNFRPKPMEQLELGF
;
A
#
# COMPACT_ATOMS: atom_id res chain seq x y z
N MET A 1 -21.76 -6.73 8.48
CA MET A 1 -20.91 -6.76 9.69
C MET A 1 -20.06 -5.50 9.65
N LYS A 2 -20.45 -4.45 10.40
CA LYS A 2 -19.66 -3.21 10.49
C LYS A 2 -18.53 -3.49 11.48
N VAL A 3 -17.31 -3.74 10.99
CA VAL A 3 -16.14 -3.75 11.87
C VAL A 3 -15.84 -2.28 12.18
N LEU A 4 -16.40 -1.80 13.29
CA LEU A 4 -16.06 -0.49 13.84
C LEU A 4 -14.70 -0.64 14.52
N ILE A 5 -13.62 -0.46 13.76
CA ILE A 5 -12.24 -0.43 14.27
C ILE A 5 -12.11 0.82 15.15
N THR A 6 -12.53 0.69 16.41
CA THR A 6 -12.58 1.79 17.38
C THR A 6 -11.35 1.73 18.26
N VAL A 7 -10.13 1.76 17.71
CA VAL A 7 -8.97 1.57 18.58
C VAL A 7 -7.69 2.24 18.09
N LYS A 8 -6.95 2.76 19.08
CA LYS A 8 -5.60 3.35 19.04
C LYS A 8 -4.79 2.89 17.83
N THR A 9 -4.99 3.62 16.74
CA THR A 9 -4.29 3.35 15.49
C THR A 9 -2.91 4.01 15.60
N TYR A 10 -1.87 3.30 15.19
CA TYR A 10 -0.52 3.87 15.07
C TYR A 10 0.05 3.53 13.70
N PHE A 11 0.71 4.52 13.11
CA PHE A 11 1.43 4.36 11.85
C PHE A 11 2.92 4.30 12.12
N THR A 12 3.57 3.27 11.59
CA THR A 12 5.01 3.03 11.76
C THR A 12 5.63 2.73 10.40
N TYR A 13 6.90 3.10 10.23
CA TYR A 13 7.68 2.76 9.04
C TYR A 13 9.06 2.23 9.44
N GLU A 14 9.57 1.29 8.67
CA GLU A 14 10.91 0.70 8.86
C GLU A 14 11.69 0.77 7.55
N LYS A 15 12.99 1.09 7.64
CA LYS A 15 13.86 1.11 6.45
C LYS A 15 14.06 -0.31 5.93
N THR A 16 13.99 -0.47 4.61
CA THR A 16 14.21 -1.76 3.94
C THR A 16 15.18 -1.58 2.77
N GLU A 17 15.53 -2.69 2.11
CA GLU A 17 16.39 -2.67 0.94
C GLU A 17 15.73 -1.88 -0.19
N ASN A 18 16.49 -0.92 -0.74
CA ASN A 18 16.08 -0.05 -1.83
C ASN A 18 16.33 -0.65 -3.23
N THR A 19 16.85 -1.88 -3.30
CA THR A 19 17.17 -2.56 -4.56
C THR A 19 16.23 -3.73 -4.83
N TRP A 20 15.91 -3.93 -6.11
CA TRP A 20 15.30 -5.16 -6.61
C TRP A 20 16.33 -6.29 -6.65
N ASP A 21 15.86 -7.54 -6.56
CA ASP A 21 16.72 -8.70 -6.71
C ASP A 21 17.23 -8.79 -8.16
N PRO A 22 18.55 -8.68 -8.41
CA PRO A 22 19.10 -8.69 -9.76
C PRO A 22 18.90 -10.01 -10.50
N LYS A 23 18.59 -11.12 -9.80
CA LYS A 23 18.23 -12.38 -10.45
C LYS A 23 16.83 -12.31 -11.03
N LYS A 24 15.88 -11.68 -10.32
CA LYS A 24 14.51 -11.50 -10.80
C LYS A 24 14.45 -10.51 -11.96
N LEU A 25 15.22 -9.41 -11.89
CA LEU A 25 15.34 -8.47 -13.00
C LEU A 25 15.85 -9.16 -14.27
N ARG A 26 16.92 -9.95 -14.16
CA ARG A 26 17.44 -10.72 -15.30
C ARG A 26 16.46 -11.76 -15.86
N ALA A 27 15.66 -12.39 -14.99
CA ALA A 27 14.62 -13.30 -15.44
C ALA A 27 13.54 -12.57 -16.25
N LEU A 28 13.07 -11.41 -15.76
CA LEU A 28 12.10 -10.56 -16.46
C LEU A 28 12.66 -10.03 -17.79
N GLU A 29 13.91 -9.58 -17.81
CA GLU A 29 14.60 -9.15 -19.04
C GLU A 29 14.72 -10.30 -20.05
N SER A 30 15.03 -11.51 -19.58
CA SER A 30 15.10 -12.70 -20.44
C SER A 30 13.73 -13.13 -20.96
N GLU A 31 12.66 -12.99 -20.16
CA GLU A 31 11.28 -13.25 -20.59
C GLU A 31 10.84 -12.25 -21.66
N LYS A 32 11.21 -10.96 -21.50
CA LYS A 32 10.97 -9.93 -22.53
C LYS A 32 11.74 -10.22 -23.84
N GLN A 33 12.97 -10.72 -23.74
CA GLN A 33 13.81 -11.05 -24.90
C GLN A 33 13.43 -12.35 -25.60
N GLN A 34 12.77 -13.27 -24.89
CA GLN A 34 12.12 -14.41 -25.53
C GLN A 34 10.96 -13.86 -26.37
N GLY A 35 11.28 -13.61 -27.64
CA GLY A 35 10.39 -12.99 -28.60
C GLY A 35 9.00 -13.61 -28.53
N ILE A 36 8.02 -12.72 -28.49
CA ILE A 36 6.60 -13.00 -28.64
C ILE A 36 6.43 -13.94 -29.84
N LEU A 37 6.21 -15.23 -29.58
CA LEU A 37 6.04 -16.25 -30.63
C LEU A 37 4.66 -16.13 -31.30
N PHE A 38 3.75 -15.39 -30.67
CA PHE A 38 2.40 -15.07 -31.11
C PHE A 38 2.19 -13.58 -30.93
N GLU A 39 2.18 -12.79 -32.00
CA GLU A 39 1.73 -11.39 -31.96
C GLU A 39 0.38 -11.36 -31.25
N ASN A 40 0.34 -10.81 -30.02
CA ASN A 40 -0.93 -10.52 -29.37
C ASN A 40 -1.26 -9.10 -29.81
N ASP A 41 -2.22 -8.94 -30.71
CA ASP A 41 -2.85 -7.64 -31.05
C ASP A 41 -3.64 -7.06 -29.86
N GLU A 42 -3.23 -7.34 -28.62
CA GLU A 42 -3.84 -6.79 -27.42
C GLU A 42 -3.22 -5.42 -27.15
N GLU A 43 -4.06 -4.39 -27.13
CA GLU A 43 -3.76 -2.97 -26.86
C GLU A 43 -2.98 -2.72 -25.53
N ASP A 44 -2.80 -3.77 -24.72
CA ASP A 44 -2.11 -3.81 -23.44
C ASP A 44 -0.66 -4.30 -23.52
N ASP A 45 -0.10 -4.52 -24.73
CA ASP A 45 1.30 -4.89 -24.90
C ASP A 45 2.19 -3.74 -24.40
N ILE A 46 2.74 -3.91 -23.19
CA ILE A 46 3.63 -2.94 -22.54
C ILE A 46 4.99 -3.00 -23.26
N GLU A 47 5.09 -2.46 -24.48
CA GLU A 47 6.32 -2.39 -25.29
C GLU A 47 7.50 -1.85 -24.46
N ASN A 48 7.19 -0.95 -23.52
CA ASN A 48 8.12 -0.28 -22.63
C ASN A 48 7.87 -0.58 -21.14
N PHE A 49 7.99 -1.85 -20.74
CA PHE A 49 8.08 -2.17 -19.30
C PHE A 49 9.33 -1.47 -18.71
N GLU A 50 9.10 -0.40 -17.94
CA GLU A 50 10.13 0.27 -17.16
C GLU A 50 10.13 -0.25 -15.72
N VAL A 51 11.31 -0.63 -15.24
CA VAL A 51 11.48 -1.06 -13.85
C VAL A 51 11.33 0.17 -12.95
N VAL A 52 10.24 0.21 -12.19
CA VAL A 52 10.01 1.28 -11.20
C VAL A 52 10.98 1.16 -10.01
N ASP A 53 11.36 2.30 -9.43
CA ASP A 53 12.22 2.30 -8.24
C ASP A 53 11.51 1.69 -7.03
N LYS A 54 12.25 0.84 -6.30
CA LYS A 54 11.74 0.20 -5.09
C LYS A 54 11.72 1.19 -3.94
N VAL A 55 10.57 1.31 -3.28
CA VAL A 55 10.42 2.15 -2.08
C VAL A 55 11.31 1.60 -0.95
N PRO A 56 12.22 2.40 -0.37
CA PRO A 56 13.18 1.95 0.64
C PRO A 56 12.59 1.83 2.05
N TYR A 57 11.26 1.75 2.17
CA TYR A 57 10.54 1.68 3.44
C TYR A 57 9.35 0.73 3.37
N LYS A 58 9.10 0.05 4.49
CA LYS A 58 7.86 -0.69 4.73
C LYS A 58 6.99 0.11 5.67
N PHE A 59 5.79 0.46 5.21
CA PHE A 59 4.79 1.15 6.00
C PHE A 59 3.86 0.14 6.66
N LYS A 60 3.49 0.39 7.92
CA LYS A 60 2.64 -0.52 8.69
C LYS A 60 1.64 0.24 9.54
N PHE A 61 0.45 -0.32 9.65
CA PHE A 61 -0.55 0.09 10.63
C PHE A 61 -0.61 -0.88 11.80
N LYS A 62 -0.72 -0.34 13.00
CA LYS A 62 -1.09 -1.07 14.20
C LYS A 62 -2.47 -0.60 14.63
N PHE A 63 -3.45 -1.50 14.62
CA PHE A 63 -4.82 -1.23 15.04
C PHE A 63 -5.36 -2.43 15.83
N GLU A 64 -6.44 -2.23 16.55
CA GLU A 64 -7.11 -3.28 17.30
C GLU A 64 -8.54 -3.41 16.77
N ASP A 65 -8.98 -4.65 16.61
CA ASP A 65 -10.30 -4.98 16.07
C ASP A 65 -11.40 -4.95 17.15
N ASP A 66 -12.64 -5.21 16.73
CA ASP A 66 -13.81 -5.29 17.61
C ASP A 66 -13.74 -6.44 18.64
N SER A 67 -12.85 -7.40 18.41
CA SER A 67 -12.58 -8.52 19.31
C SER A 67 -11.43 -8.23 20.29
N GLY A 68 -10.85 -7.02 20.25
CA GLY A 68 -9.73 -6.60 21.10
C GLY A 68 -8.37 -7.14 20.66
N LYS A 69 -8.26 -7.72 19.45
CA LYS A 69 -6.99 -8.24 18.93
C LYS A 69 -6.21 -7.13 18.23
N VAL A 70 -5.02 -6.86 18.74
CA VAL A 70 -4.07 -5.93 18.14
C VAL A 70 -3.37 -6.60 16.96
N SER A 71 -3.50 -6.01 15.78
CA SER A 71 -2.83 -6.46 14.56
C SER A 71 -1.80 -5.42 14.10
N HIS A 72 -0.61 -5.87 13.72
CA HIS A 72 0.41 -5.04 13.07
C HIS A 72 0.56 -5.50 11.62
N MET A 73 0.09 -4.69 10.69
CA MET A 73 -0.11 -5.10 9.31
C MET A 73 0.63 -4.17 8.34
N MET A 74 1.29 -4.78 7.37
CA MET A 74 2.03 -4.07 6.33
C MET A 74 1.09 -3.51 5.27
N ILE A 75 1.45 -2.36 4.72
CA ILE A 75 0.76 -1.73 3.59
C ILE A 75 1.51 -2.08 2.31
N GLU A 76 0.83 -2.83 1.44
CA GLU A 76 1.24 -3.23 0.08
C GLU A 76 0.34 -2.55 -0.94
N ASP A 77 0.04 -1.27 -0.71
CA ASP A 77 -0.78 -0.41 -1.56
C ASP A 77 0.14 0.50 -2.37
N TRP A 78 -0.01 0.50 -3.69
CA TRP A 78 0.78 1.32 -4.61
C TRP A 78 0.65 2.83 -4.30
N GLU A 79 -0.52 3.26 -3.80
CA GLU A 79 -0.81 4.66 -3.46
C GLU A 79 0.20 5.18 -2.40
N THR A 80 0.62 4.31 -1.48
CA THR A 80 1.58 4.67 -0.44
C THR A 80 2.98 4.87 -1.03
N GLY A 81 3.38 4.01 -1.96
CA GLY A 81 4.68 4.11 -2.63
C GLY A 81 4.80 5.36 -3.51
N MET A 82 3.76 5.65 -4.30
CA MET A 82 3.73 6.88 -5.10
C MET A 82 3.75 8.14 -4.21
N LEU A 83 3.02 8.13 -3.09
CA LEU A 83 3.02 9.25 -2.15
C LEU A 83 4.42 9.48 -1.54
N TYR A 84 5.15 8.40 -1.23
CA TYR A 84 6.52 8.49 -0.77
C TYR A 84 7.42 9.18 -1.80
N TRP A 85 7.41 8.71 -3.05
CA TRP A 85 8.25 9.28 -4.11
C TRP A 85 7.94 10.74 -4.42
N ASN A 86 6.65 11.08 -4.47
CA ASN A 86 6.20 12.48 -4.64
C ASN A 86 6.68 13.37 -3.48
N SER A 87 6.62 12.86 -2.25
CA SER A 87 7.09 13.59 -1.07
C SER A 87 8.62 13.68 -1.03
N PHE A 88 9.33 12.63 -1.42
CA PHE A 88 10.79 12.60 -1.52
C PHE A 88 11.31 13.66 -2.49
N ALA A 89 10.74 13.71 -3.69
CA ALA A 89 11.05 14.74 -4.69
C ALA A 89 10.76 16.16 -4.15
N ARG A 90 9.57 16.38 -3.57
CA ARG A 90 9.17 17.69 -3.01
C ARG A 90 10.06 18.14 -1.84
N ARG A 91 10.60 17.21 -1.06
CA ARG A 91 11.45 17.48 0.11
C ARG A 91 12.95 17.54 -0.24
N GLY A 92 13.30 17.51 -1.52
CA GLY A 92 14.70 17.61 -1.98
C GLY A 92 15.54 16.38 -1.65
N GLY A 93 14.93 15.19 -1.60
CA GLY A 93 15.63 13.93 -1.32
C GLY A 93 15.77 13.58 0.16
N ASP A 94 15.01 14.24 1.05
CA ASP A 94 15.00 13.92 2.48
C ASP A 94 14.03 12.75 2.76
N GLU A 95 14.60 11.55 2.91
CA GLU A 95 13.85 10.30 3.16
C GLU A 95 12.96 10.39 4.41
N VAL A 96 13.46 11.01 5.49
CA VAL A 96 12.74 11.07 6.77
C VAL A 96 11.53 11.99 6.64
N LYS A 97 11.69 13.15 6.02
CA LYS A 97 10.56 14.06 5.75
C LYS A 97 9.53 13.44 4.81
N ALA A 98 9.97 12.63 3.84
CA ALA A 98 9.06 11.90 2.96
C ALA A 98 8.21 10.88 3.73
N CYS A 99 8.82 10.10 4.64
CA CYS A 99 8.10 9.17 5.50
C CYS A 99 7.12 9.87 6.46
N GLU A 100 7.51 11.02 7.03
CA GLU A 100 6.60 11.80 7.87
C GLU A 100 5.44 12.42 7.07
N ASP A 101 5.65 12.80 5.80
CA ASP A 101 4.58 13.25 4.92
C ASP A 101 3.58 12.11 4.62
N VAL A 102 4.07 10.88 4.37
CA VAL A 102 3.21 9.69 4.19
C VAL A 102 2.41 9.43 5.47
N LYS A 103 3.07 9.42 6.63
CA LYS A 103 2.42 9.25 7.93
C LYS A 103 1.38 10.34 8.18
N LYS A 104 1.69 11.60 7.91
CA LYS A 104 0.73 12.71 8.04
C LYS A 104 -0.51 12.48 7.19
N LYS A 105 -0.35 11.96 5.97
CA LYS A 105 -1.48 11.69 5.08
C LYS A 105 -2.34 10.50 5.54
N TYR A 106 -1.70 9.36 5.78
CA TYR A 106 -2.40 8.12 6.12
C TYR A 106 -2.93 8.11 7.54
N PHE A 107 -2.20 8.71 8.49
CA PHE A 107 -2.58 8.70 9.90
C PHE A 107 -3.31 9.97 10.32
N GLU A 108 -2.67 11.14 10.16
CA GLU A 108 -3.23 12.39 10.68
C GLU A 108 -4.43 12.89 9.86
N ASP A 109 -4.42 12.71 8.53
CA ASP A 109 -5.57 13.04 7.67
C ASP A 109 -6.54 11.85 7.61
N PHE A 110 -6.17 10.68 7.10
CA PHE A 110 -7.16 9.63 6.85
C PHE A 110 -7.69 8.98 8.13
N ALA A 111 -6.82 8.36 8.93
CA ALA A 111 -7.26 7.57 10.07
C ALA A 111 -7.91 8.40 11.19
N LYS A 112 -7.49 9.67 11.39
CA LYS A 112 -8.03 10.51 12.46
C LYS A 112 -9.24 11.35 12.08
N THR A 113 -9.46 11.63 10.79
CA THR A 113 -10.53 12.56 10.36
C THR A 113 -11.68 11.91 9.58
N LYS A 114 -11.52 10.66 9.13
CA LYS A 114 -12.49 9.96 8.27
C LYS A 114 -12.82 8.59 8.84
N ASP A 115 -13.96 8.05 8.42
CA ASP A 115 -14.24 6.63 8.59
C ASP A 115 -13.28 5.85 7.70
N TYR A 116 -12.30 5.20 8.31
CA TYR A 116 -11.18 4.61 7.58
C TYR A 116 -11.23 3.09 7.57
N TYR A 117 -11.39 2.53 6.37
CA TYR A 117 -11.51 1.10 6.12
C TYR A 117 -10.30 0.60 5.33
N PHE A 118 -9.83 -0.59 5.66
CA PHE A 118 -8.75 -1.27 4.94
C PHE A 118 -9.30 -2.41 4.10
N PHE A 119 -8.80 -2.54 2.88
CA PHE A 119 -8.92 -3.77 2.11
C PHE A 119 -7.76 -4.68 2.46
N LEU A 120 -8.08 -5.88 2.93
CA LEU A 120 -7.09 -6.87 3.34
C LEU A 120 -6.94 -7.92 2.26
N GLY A 121 -5.69 -8.22 1.92
CA GLY A 121 -5.31 -9.28 1.00
C GLY A 121 -4.28 -10.20 1.63
N THR A 122 -3.85 -11.21 0.87
CA THR A 122 -2.77 -12.11 1.26
C THR A 122 -1.83 -12.27 0.09
N THR A 123 -0.57 -12.57 0.37
CA THR A 123 0.38 -12.92 -0.69
C THR A 123 0.37 -14.43 -0.93
N LYS A 124 0.52 -14.86 -2.20
CA LYS A 124 0.56 -16.29 -2.58
C LYS A 124 1.54 -17.10 -1.73
N GLN A 125 2.70 -16.51 -1.41
CA GLN A 125 3.74 -17.14 -0.59
C GLN A 125 3.28 -17.44 0.85
N HIS A 126 2.42 -16.61 1.42
CA HIS A 126 2.08 -16.66 2.85
C HIS A 126 0.66 -17.17 3.14
N HIS A 127 -0.21 -17.24 2.13
CA HIS A 127 -1.64 -17.52 2.27
C HIS A 127 -1.97 -18.77 3.11
N TYR A 128 -1.22 -19.86 2.95
CA TYR A 128 -1.48 -21.13 3.66
C TYR A 128 -0.52 -21.44 4.81
N VAL A 129 0.49 -20.60 5.04
CA VAL A 129 1.61 -20.93 5.96
C VAL A 129 1.80 -19.92 7.08
N ALA A 130 1.40 -18.67 6.90
CA ALA A 130 1.63 -17.64 7.88
C ALA A 130 0.55 -17.67 8.98
N PRO A 131 0.91 -17.51 10.27
CA PRO A 131 -0.06 -17.36 11.36
C PRO A 131 -0.99 -16.15 11.17
N ASN A 132 -0.53 -15.13 10.46
CA ASN A 132 -1.32 -13.99 10.02
C ASN A 132 -0.88 -13.59 8.59
N PRO A 133 -1.56 -14.08 7.54
CA PRO A 133 -1.16 -13.85 6.15
C PRO A 133 -1.63 -12.50 5.58
N PHE A 134 -2.36 -11.70 6.38
CA PHE A 134 -3.02 -10.51 5.89
C PHE A 134 -2.07 -9.32 5.74
N VAL A 135 -2.23 -8.61 4.63
CA VAL A 135 -1.59 -7.32 4.33
C VAL A 135 -2.67 -6.33 3.87
N ILE A 136 -2.44 -5.04 4.09
CA ILE A 136 -3.32 -3.97 3.62
C ILE A 136 -2.99 -3.73 2.15
N ILE A 137 -3.91 -4.05 1.25
CA ILE A 137 -3.73 -3.90 -0.21
C ILE A 137 -4.44 -2.66 -0.77
N GLY A 138 -5.16 -1.95 0.07
CA GLY A 138 -5.90 -0.76 -0.31
C GLY A 138 -6.66 -0.19 0.87
N ASN A 139 -7.27 0.97 0.63
CA ASN A 139 -8.00 1.68 1.67
C ASN A 139 -9.25 2.38 1.10
N PHE A 140 -10.28 2.51 1.92
CA PHE A 140 -11.51 3.22 1.60
C PHE A 140 -11.83 4.21 2.72
N ARG A 141 -12.13 5.44 2.32
CA ARG A 141 -12.18 6.61 3.21
C ARG A 141 -13.38 7.50 2.87
N PRO A 142 -14.63 7.01 3.05
CA PRO A 142 -15.81 7.81 2.80
C PRO A 142 -15.78 9.08 3.65
N LYS A 143 -16.24 10.18 3.06
CA LYS A 143 -16.52 11.38 3.85
C LYS A 143 -17.80 11.12 4.64
N PRO A 144 -17.86 11.48 5.93
CA PRO A 144 -19.12 11.48 6.65
C PRO A 144 -20.14 12.32 5.88
N MET A 145 -21.24 11.71 5.45
CA MET A 145 -22.37 12.43 4.87
C MET A 145 -23.37 12.69 5.99
N GLU A 146 -23.56 13.96 6.34
CA GLU A 146 -24.69 14.36 7.17
C GLU A 146 -25.96 14.20 6.34
N GLN A 147 -26.84 13.29 6.77
CA GLN A 147 -28.16 13.18 6.16
C GLN A 147 -28.99 14.38 6.57
N LEU A 148 -29.33 15.25 5.62
CA LEU A 148 -30.28 16.34 5.83
C LEU A 148 -31.62 15.74 6.26
N GLU A 149 -32.25 16.34 7.27
CA GLU A 149 -33.59 15.94 7.70
C GLU A 149 -34.58 16.05 6.54
N LEU A 150 -35.35 14.98 6.32
CA LEU A 150 -36.49 15.03 5.40
C LEU A 150 -37.55 15.93 6.05
N GLY A 151 -37.71 17.14 5.51
CA GLY A 151 -38.81 18.01 5.89
C GLY A 151 -40.14 17.34 5.54
N PHE A 152 -40.90 16.94 6.56
CA PHE A 152 -42.30 16.55 6.47
C PHE A 152 -43.19 17.71 6.89
#